data_AF-D6TKY1-F1
#
_entry.id   AF-D6TKY1-F1
#
_cell.length_a   1.000
_cell.length_b   1.000
_cell.length_c   1.000
_cell.angle_alpha   90.00
_cell.angle_beta   90.00
_cell.angle_gamma   90.00
#
_symmetry.space_group_name_H-M   'P 1'
#
loop_
_entity.id
_entity.type
_entity.pdbx_description
1 polymer ?
#
loop_
_entity_poly.entity_id
_entity_poly.type
_entity_poly.pdbx_seq_one_letter_code
_entity_poly.pdbx_strand_id
1 'polypeptide(L)' 'MAEEQLQLGDRVQVIGQWPKGAKGKITRFVNDSSYAESLALVVFDRPHRLKGTVYPSSWYKPGKLQRI' A
#
# COMPACT_ATOMS: atom_id res chain seq x y z
N MET A 1 6.98 -21.21 2.75
CA MET A 1 5.91 -20.23 3.03
C MET A 1 5.68 -19.49 1.73
N ALA A 2 4.54 -19.72 1.07
CA ALA A 2 4.28 -19.11 -0.23
C ALA A 2 4.15 -17.59 -0.05
N GLU A 3 4.87 -16.81 -0.86
CA GLU A 3 4.66 -15.38 -0.95
C GLU A 3 3.20 -15.17 -1.39
N GLU A 4 2.32 -14.82 -0.45
CA GLU A 4 0.93 -14.51 -0.78
C GLU A 4 0.92 -13.30 -1.71
N GLN A 5 0.68 -13.57 -2.98
CA GLN A 5 0.59 -12.53 -4.00
C GLN A 5 -0.61 -11.64 -3.66
N LEU A 6 -0.34 -10.37 -3.38
CA LEU A 6 -1.36 -9.36 -3.11
C LEU A 6 -2.21 -9.11 -4.37
N GLN A 7 -3.51 -8.92 -4.18
CA GLN A 7 -4.49 -8.77 -5.24
C GLN A 7 -5.29 -7.48 -5.09
N LEU A 8 -5.97 -7.09 -6.18
CA LEU A 8 -6.87 -5.94 -6.17
C LEU A 8 -8.03 -6.23 -5.23
N GLY A 9 -8.32 -5.27 -4.36
CA GLY A 9 -9.39 -5.37 -3.39
C GLY A 9 -8.97 -5.94 -2.04
N ASP A 10 -7.74 -6.44 -1.91
CA ASP A 10 -7.23 -6.93 -0.64
C ASP A 10 -7.18 -5.85 0.43
N ARG A 11 -7.50 -6.26 1.66
CA ARG A 11 -7.27 -5.49 2.87
C ARG A 11 -5.83 -5.68 3.29
N VAL A 12 -5.15 -4.57 3.54
CA VAL A 12 -3.73 -4.59 3.88
C VAL A 12 -3.42 -3.64 5.03
N GLN A 13 -2.36 -3.98 5.76
CA GLN A 13 -1.69 -3.11 6.70
C GLN A 13 -0.30 -2.74 6.16
N VAL A 14 0.05 -1.46 6.24
CA VAL A 14 1.38 -0.97 5.89
C VAL A 14 2.36 -1.38 6.98
N ILE A 15 3.30 -2.27 6.65
CA ILE A 15 4.42 -2.64 7.53
C ILE A 15 5.69 -1.83 7.22
N GLY A 16 5.65 -1.04 6.14
CA GLY A 16 6.69 -0.07 5.77
C GLY A 16 6.80 1.13 6.71
N GLN A 17 7.59 2.13 6.29
CA GLN A 17 8.03 3.21 7.17
C GLN A 17 6.93 4.25 7.47
N TRP A 18 6.09 4.59 6.49
CA TRP A 18 5.02 5.57 6.71
C TRP A 18 3.77 5.33 5.83
N PRO A 19 2.55 5.49 6.37
CA PRO A 19 2.23 5.50 7.79
C PRO A 19 2.26 4.06 8.31
N LYS A 20 3.25 3.73 9.16
CA LYS A 20 3.38 2.38 9.72
C LYS A 20 2.11 1.98 10.48
N GLY A 21 1.61 0.79 10.20
CA GLY A 21 0.39 0.25 10.79
C GLY A 21 -0.90 0.77 10.17
N ALA A 22 -0.85 1.67 9.18
CA ALA A 22 -2.02 2.13 8.46
C ALA A 22 -2.74 0.97 7.78
N LYS A 23 -4.06 0.94 7.88
CA LYS A 23 -4.91 -0.06 7.24
C LYS A 23 -5.64 0.56 6.06
N GLY A 24 -5.83 -0.24 5.03
CA GLY A 24 -6.49 0.22 3.82
C GLY A 24 -6.81 -0.93 2.88
N LYS A 25 -7.17 -0.55 1.65
CA LYS A 25 -7.52 -1.46 0.58
C LYS A 25 -6.66 -1.17 -0.64
N ILE A 26 -6.17 -2.23 -1.30
CA ILE A 26 -5.50 -2.07 -2.59
C ILE A 26 -6.55 -1.79 -3.66
N THR A 27 -6.45 -0.65 -4.33
CA THR A 27 -7.40 -0.27 -5.39
C THR A 27 -6.78 -0.27 -6.78
N ARG A 28 -5.45 -0.26 -6.88
CA ARG A 28 -4.76 -0.24 -8.17
C ARG A 28 -3.38 -0.88 -8.06
N PHE A 29 -2.95 -1.53 -9.14
CA PHE A 29 -1.55 -1.88 -9.37
C PHE A 29 -1.01 -1.13 -10.57
N VAL A 30 0.27 -0.80 -10.52
CA VAL A 30 1.03 -0.30 -11.66
C VAL A 30 2.26 -1.18 -11.82
N ASN A 31 2.34 -1.82 -12.98
CA ASN A 31 3.55 -2.45 -13.50
C ASN A 31 4.09 -1.51 -14.56
N ASP A 32 4.94 -0.58 -14.15
CA ASP A 32 5.57 0.35 -15.08
C ASP A 32 7.02 -0.08 -15.22
N SER A 33 7.48 -0.23 -16.46
CA SER A 33 8.84 -0.64 -16.81
C SER A 33 9.93 0.28 -16.22
N SER A 34 9.55 1.49 -15.81
CA SER A 34 10.39 2.48 -15.12
C SER A 34 10.62 2.14 -13.65
N TYR A 35 9.73 1.36 -13.05
CA TYR A 35 9.88 0.84 -11.69
C TYR A 35 10.27 -0.63 -11.80
N ALA A 36 11.44 -0.97 -11.27
CA ALA A 36 11.92 -2.36 -11.27
C ALA A 36 10.96 -3.36 -10.61
N GLU A 37 9.92 -2.88 -9.91
CA GLU A 37 8.95 -3.67 -9.16
C GLU A 37 7.54 -3.08 -9.29
N SER A 38 6.52 -3.94 -9.21
CA SER A 38 5.11 -3.58 -9.14
C SER A 38 4.82 -2.67 -7.95
N LEU A 39 3.99 -1.63 -8.14
CA LEU A 39 3.49 -0.78 -7.06
C LEU A 39 1.99 -0.99 -6.85
N ALA A 40 1.57 -1.04 -5.59
CA ALA A 40 0.18 -1.13 -5.16
C ALA A 40 -0.27 0.22 -4.57
N LEU A 41 -1.40 0.75 -5.04
CA LEU A 41 -2.05 1.92 -4.44
C LEU A 41 -2.93 1.44 -3.29
N VAL A 42 -2.62 1.90 -2.09
CA VAL A 42 -3.43 1.65 -0.90
C VAL A 42 -4.26 2.90 -0.60
N VAL A 43 -5.58 2.75 -0.61
CA VAL A 43 -6.51 3.75 -0.08
C VAL A 43 -6.75 3.45 1.39
N PHE A 44 -6.45 4.41 2.26
CA PHE A 44 -6.48 4.22 3.71
C PHE A 44 -7.91 4.34 4.24
N ASP A 45 -8.20 3.59 5.31
CA ASP A 45 -9.49 3.69 6.02
C ASP A 45 -9.65 5.05 6.71
N ARG A 46 -8.53 5.62 7.13
CA ARG A 46 -8.46 6.94 7.76
C ARG A 46 -7.39 7.74 7.04
N PRO A 47 -7.64 9.02 6.73
CA PRO A 47 -6.64 9.85 6.10
C PRO A 47 -5.47 10.08 7.06
N HIS A 48 -4.24 10.01 6.55
CA HIS A 48 -3.02 10.21 7.33
C HIS A 48 -2.40 11.58 7.03
N ARG A 49 -1.74 12.18 8.03
CA ARG A 49 -1.12 13.50 7.88
C ARG A 49 0.40 13.38 7.84
N LEU A 50 1.03 14.08 6.90
CA LEU A 50 2.48 14.24 6.82
C LEU A 50 2.78 15.70 6.47
N LYS A 51 3.62 16.35 7.29
CA LYS A 51 4.05 17.75 7.08
C LYS A 51 2.89 18.74 6.81
N GLY A 52 1.77 18.57 7.52
CA GLY A 52 0.59 19.45 7.38
C GLY A 52 -0.38 19.08 6.25
N THR A 53 -0.01 18.15 5.36
CA THR A 53 -0.87 17.70 4.25
C THR A 53 -1.57 16.40 4.59
N VAL A 54 -2.82 16.27 4.16
CA VAL A 54 -3.66 15.08 4.34
C VAL A 54 -3.54 14.15 3.14
N TYR A 55 -3.19 12.89 3.37
CA TYR A 55 -3.03 11.85 2.37
C TYR A 55 -4.08 10.75 2.58
N PRO A 56 -5.08 10.65 1.71
CA PRO A 56 -6.08 9.58 1.77
C PRO A 56 -5.57 8.25 1.20
N SER A 57 -4.47 8.28 0.44
CA SER A 57 -3.89 7.10 -0.21
C SER A 57 -2.39 7.27 -0.45
N SER A 58 -1.66 6.17 -0.60
CA SER A 58 -0.25 6.17 -0.98
C SER A 58 0.15 4.90 -1.73
N TRP A 59 1.21 4.98 -2.52
CA TRP A 59 1.79 3.86 -3.25
C TRP A 59 2.80 3.09 -2.40
N TYR A 60 2.78 1.78 -2.53
CA TYR A 60 3.68 0.87 -1.81
C TYR A 60 4.19 -0.24 -2.71
N LYS A 61 5.40 -0.71 -2.40
CA LYS A 61 5.89 -1.99 -2.88
C LYS A 61 5.15 -3.11 -2.13
N PRO A 62 4.75 -4.22 -2.80
CA PRO A 62 4.06 -5.35 -2.17
C PRO A 62 4.73 -5.86 -0.89
N GLY A 63 6.07 -5.96 -0.85
CA GLY A 63 6.81 -6.38 0.35
C GLY A 63 6.78 -5.39 1.54
N LYS A 64 6.11 -4.24 1.41
CA LYS A 64 5.85 -3.28 2.50
C LYS A 64 4.41 -3.34 3.00
N LEU A 65 3.63 -4.29 2.50
CA LEU A 65 2.24 -4.50 2.85
C LEU A 65 2.07 -5.91 3.42
N GLN A 66 1.19 -6.04 4.40
CA GLN A 66 0.77 -7.31 4.98
C GLN A 66 -0.74 -7.45 4.77
N ARG A 67 -1.20 -8.55 4.17
CA ARG A 67 -2.63 -8.84 4.04
C ARG A 67 -3.25 -9.09 5.44
N ILE A 68 -4.46 -8.60 5.66
CA ILE A 68 -5.22 -8.73 6.92
C ILE A 68 -6.67 -9.15 6.68
#